data_AF-A0A021XGD9-F1
#
_entry.id   AF-A0A021XGD9-F1
#
_cell.length_a   1.000
_cell.length_b   1.000
_cell.length_c   1.000
_cell.angle_alpha   90.00
_cell.angle_beta   90.00
_cell.angle_gamma   90.00
#
_symmetry.space_group_name_H-M   'P 1'
#
loop_
_entity.id
_entity.type
_entity.pdbx_description
1 polymer ?
#
loop_
_entity_poly.entity_id
_entity_poly.type
_entity_poly.pdbx_seq_one_letter_code
_entity_poly.pdbx_strand_id
1 'polypeptide(L)'
;MLSAHFPIKARFLGTVQVKDNEVSFFSPPHDEPDFLWVDLEELAKVFLPEDAAIRMVKHTHNFGMVNRPTTTAVRGDKIVTIVPHPMAQGFCAFIDHENGHVELNEDEWNVGPANLAYVRALAAAHEKFLPLGFEGIAAAYRNQGGPYLEGER
;
A
#
# COMPACT_ATOMS: atom_id res chain seq x y z
N MET A 1 19.52 -27.46 -11.70
CA MET A 1 18.88 -27.58 -10.38
C MET A 1 17.99 -26.36 -10.21
N LEU A 2 16.67 -26.55 -10.12
CA LEU A 2 15.76 -25.47 -9.78
C LEU A 2 15.94 -25.19 -8.28
N SER A 3 16.55 -24.06 -7.95
CA SER A 3 16.52 -23.54 -6.59
C SER A 3 15.06 -23.30 -6.24
N ALA A 4 14.53 -23.98 -5.22
CA ALA A 4 13.24 -23.63 -4.65
C ALA A 4 13.37 -22.23 -4.05
N HIS A 5 13.00 -21.22 -4.83
CA HIS A 5 12.83 -19.86 -4.33
C HIS A 5 11.64 -19.89 -3.38
N PHE A 6 11.91 -19.96 -2.08
CA PHE A 6 10.87 -19.73 -1.09
C PHE A 6 10.48 -18.25 -1.17
N PRO A 7 9.18 -17.92 -1.30
CA PRO A 7 8.76 -16.53 -1.39
C PRO A 7 9.14 -15.80 -0.10
N ILE A 8 9.74 -14.62 -0.27
CA ILE A 8 10.06 -13.75 0.85
C ILE A 8 8.76 -13.28 1.47
N LYS A 9 8.62 -13.54 2.77
CA LYS A 9 7.44 -13.12 3.52
C LYS A 9 7.61 -11.68 3.96
N ALA A 10 6.58 -10.88 3.75
CA ALA A 10 6.49 -9.54 4.32
C ALA A 10 6.59 -9.60 5.86
N ARG A 11 7.34 -8.66 6.44
CA ARG A 11 7.53 -8.52 7.89
C ARG A 11 6.88 -7.23 8.36
N PHE A 12 6.14 -7.29 9.47
CA PHE A 12 5.64 -6.11 10.15
C PHE A 12 6.81 -5.25 10.63
N LEU A 13 6.77 -3.95 10.31
CA LEU A 13 7.81 -3.00 10.70
C LEU A 13 7.34 -2.04 11.79
N GLY A 14 6.06 -1.66 11.77
CA GLY A 14 5.48 -0.79 12.77
C GLY A 14 4.21 -0.10 12.27
N THR A 15 3.67 0.79 13.10
CA THR A 15 2.52 1.63 12.79
C THR A 15 2.93 3.09 12.58
N VAL A 16 2.16 3.78 11.74
CA VAL A 16 2.18 5.24 11.58
C VAL A 16 0.75 5.76 11.63
N GLN A 17 0.59 6.95 12.20
CA GLN A 17 -0.69 7.65 12.28
C GLN A 17 -1.15 8.13 10.89
N VAL A 18 -2.38 7.81 10.52
CA VAL A 18 -3.11 8.35 9.36
C VAL A 18 -4.42 8.95 9.85
N LYS A 19 -4.52 10.28 9.84
CA LYS A 19 -5.58 11.02 10.53
C LYS A 19 -5.66 10.59 12.00
N ASP A 20 -6.77 9.98 12.42
CA ASP A 20 -7.04 9.59 13.81
C ASP A 20 -6.81 8.09 14.08
N ASN A 21 -6.34 7.32 13.09
CA ASN A 21 -6.07 5.89 13.24
C ASN A 21 -4.60 5.53 13.00
N GLU A 22 -4.14 4.45 13.64
CA GLU A 22 -2.87 3.81 13.32
C GLU A 22 -3.02 2.87 12.12
N VAL A 23 -2.04 2.91 11.21
CA VAL A 23 -1.98 2.00 10.05
C VAL A 23 -0.63 1.28 10.05
N SER A 24 -0.67 -0.03 9.80
CA SER A 24 0.50 -0.90 9.82
C SER A 24 1.24 -0.93 8.49
N PHE A 25 2.57 -0.90 8.58
CA PHE A 25 3.49 -0.98 7.44
C PHE A 25 4.37 -2.23 7.53
N PHE A 26 4.72 -2.75 6.35
CA PHE A 26 5.40 -4.02 6.16
C PHE A 26 6.51 -3.91 5.13
N SER A 27 7.53 -4.75 5.27
CA SER A 27 8.53 -4.92 4.23
C SER A 27 7.89 -5.52 2.96
N PRO A 28 8.40 -5.19 1.76
CA PRO A 28 7.98 -5.87 0.53
C PRO A 28 8.15 -7.40 0.64
N PRO A 29 7.23 -8.19 0.07
CA PRO A 29 7.29 -9.65 0.01
C PRO A 29 8.14 -10.16 -1.18
N HIS A 30 9.23 -9.45 -1.52
CA HIS A 30 10.17 -9.77 -2.60
C HIS A 30 11.50 -9.02 -2.37
N ASP A 31 12.53 -9.37 -3.15
CA ASP A 31 13.90 -8.83 -3.00
C ASP A 31 14.15 -7.51 -3.71
N GLU A 32 13.36 -7.20 -4.73
CA GLU A 32 13.58 -6.02 -5.55
C GLU A 32 13.24 -4.73 -4.78
N PRO A 33 13.94 -3.61 -5.05
CA PRO A 33 13.65 -2.33 -4.41
C PRO A 33 12.19 -1.93 -4.59
N ASP A 34 11.50 -1.59 -3.49
CA ASP A 34 10.10 -1.15 -3.49
C ASP A 34 9.81 -0.32 -2.23
N PHE A 35 8.68 0.37 -2.25
CA PHE A 35 8.15 1.08 -1.10
C PHE A 35 7.57 0.10 -0.07
N LEU A 36 7.36 0.59 1.15
CA LEU A 36 6.68 -0.17 2.18
C LEU A 36 5.27 -0.57 1.74
N TRP A 37 4.89 -1.79 2.11
CA TRP A 37 3.54 -2.30 1.91
C TRP A 37 2.69 -1.96 3.13
N VAL A 38 1.38 -1.86 2.94
CA VAL A 38 0.46 -1.34 3.97
C VAL A 38 -0.72 -2.27 4.20
N ASP A 39 -1.18 -2.36 5.45
CA ASP A 39 -2.44 -3.03 5.79
C ASP A 39 -3.63 -2.29 5.15
N LEU A 40 -4.26 -2.94 4.19
CA LEU A 40 -5.35 -2.33 3.42
C LEU A 40 -6.61 -2.13 4.26
N GLU A 41 -6.90 -3.04 5.21
CA GLU A 41 -8.11 -2.92 6.02
C GLU A 41 -8.00 -1.74 6.98
N GLU A 42 -6.86 -1.60 7.65
CA GLU A 42 -6.60 -0.46 8.54
C GLU A 42 -6.63 0.86 7.78
N LEU A 43 -5.98 0.90 6.61
CA LEU A 43 -6.02 2.08 5.76
C LEU A 43 -7.45 2.42 5.32
N ALA A 44 -8.24 1.41 4.94
CA ALA A 44 -9.63 1.62 4.54
C ALA A 44 -10.50 2.14 5.70
N LYS A 45 -10.31 1.61 6.92
CA LYS A 45 -11.01 2.05 8.14
C LYS A 45 -10.73 3.51 8.52
N VAL A 46 -9.63 4.10 8.04
CA VAL A 46 -9.35 5.53 8.22
C VAL A 46 -10.36 6.41 7.48
N PHE A 47 -10.86 5.95 6.32
CA PHE A 47 -11.64 6.78 5.40
C PHE A 47 -13.06 6.29 5.16
N LEU A 48 -13.35 5.03 5.52
CA LEU A 48 -14.62 4.38 5.27
C LEU A 48 -15.21 3.82 6.58
N PRO A 49 -16.55 3.73 6.67
CA PRO A 49 -17.19 2.91 7.69
C PRO A 49 -16.67 1.47 7.68
N GLU A 50 -16.68 0.81 8.83
CA GLU A 50 -16.06 -0.52 9.00
C GLU A 50 -16.61 -1.57 8.02
N ASP A 51 -17.92 -1.59 7.78
CA ASP A 51 -18.55 -2.52 6.85
C ASP A 51 -18.09 -2.28 5.40
N ALA A 52 -17.89 -1.04 5.00
CA ALA A 52 -17.36 -0.66 3.69
C ALA A 52 -15.88 -1.02 3.55
N ALA A 53 -15.08 -0.81 4.59
CA ALA A 53 -13.67 -1.23 4.63
C ALA A 53 -13.52 -2.75 4.44
N ILE A 54 -14.32 -3.55 5.14
CA ILE A 54 -14.32 -5.01 5.00
C ILE A 54 -14.74 -5.43 3.58
N ARG A 55 -15.76 -4.81 2.99
CA ARG A 55 -16.18 -5.09 1.61
C ARG A 55 -15.08 -4.76 0.61
N MET A 56 -14.37 -3.66 0.82
CA MET A 56 -13.26 -3.27 -0.04
C MET A 56 -12.15 -4.31 -0.05
N VAL A 57 -11.70 -4.77 1.13
CA VAL A 57 -10.66 -5.81 1.23
C VAL A 57 -11.09 -7.11 0.55
N LYS A 58 -12.36 -7.50 0.70
CA LYS A 58 -12.89 -8.66 -0.03
C LYS A 58 -12.87 -8.46 -1.54
N HIS A 59 -13.10 -7.23 -2.02
CA HIS A 59 -13.06 -6.92 -3.44
C HIS A 59 -11.63 -7.00 -3.98
N THR A 60 -10.63 -6.53 -3.23
CA THR A 60 -9.24 -6.56 -3.68
C THR A 60 -8.68 -7.98 -3.80
N HIS A 61 -9.21 -8.94 -3.04
CA HIS A 61 -8.88 -10.37 -3.22
C HIS A 61 -9.36 -10.95 -4.57
N ASN A 62 -10.27 -10.26 -5.25
CA ASN A 62 -10.76 -10.64 -6.57
C ASN A 62 -10.05 -9.89 -7.71
N PHE A 63 -9.14 -8.95 -7.42
CA PHE A 63 -8.30 -8.31 -8.45
C PHE A 63 -7.29 -9.31 -9.00
N GLY A 64 -7.23 -9.42 -10.34
CA GLY A 64 -6.25 -10.24 -11.05
C GLY A 64 -6.25 -11.70 -10.62
N MET A 65 -7.03 -12.56 -11.29
CA MET A 65 -7.02 -14.00 -10.96
C MET A 65 -5.65 -14.68 -11.17
N VAL A 66 -4.78 -14.07 -11.98
CA VAL A 66 -3.45 -14.61 -12.33
C VAL A 66 -2.35 -13.98 -11.48
N ASN A 67 -2.31 -12.64 -11.35
CA ASN A 67 -1.39 -11.92 -10.48
C ASN A 67 -2.20 -10.97 -9.58
N ARG A 68 -2.30 -11.29 -8.30
CA ARG A 68 -3.04 -10.47 -7.35
C ARG A 68 -2.14 -9.34 -6.87
N PRO A 69 -2.57 -8.08 -6.93
CA PRO A 69 -1.80 -6.95 -6.41
C PRO A 69 -1.92 -6.83 -4.87
N THR A 70 -2.09 -7.96 -4.19
CA THR A 70 -2.29 -8.11 -2.75
C THR A 70 -1.58 -9.37 -2.27
N THR A 71 -1.16 -9.38 -1.00
CA THR A 71 -0.73 -10.61 -0.33
C THR A 71 -1.13 -10.60 1.14
N THR A 72 -0.82 -11.66 1.87
CA THR A 72 -1.06 -11.75 3.30
C THR A 72 0.21 -11.60 4.11
N ALA A 73 0.14 -10.91 5.25
CA ALA A 73 1.22 -10.81 6.22
C ALA A 73 0.73 -11.14 7.63
N VAL A 74 1.67 -11.46 8.53
CA VAL A 74 1.38 -11.69 9.94
C VAL A 74 1.58 -10.39 10.72
N ARG A 75 0.60 -10.04 11.54
CA ARG A 75 0.68 -8.93 12.51
C ARG A 75 0.16 -9.42 13.86
N GLY A 76 1.08 -9.70 14.78
CA GLY A 76 0.74 -10.31 16.06
C GLY A 76 0.07 -11.68 15.87
N ASP A 77 -1.16 -11.82 16.36
CA ASP A 77 -2.01 -13.00 16.24
C ASP A 77 -2.93 -12.98 15.01
N LYS A 78 -2.84 -11.94 14.16
CA LYS A 78 -3.71 -11.75 13.00
C LYS A 78 -2.98 -11.99 11.67
N ILE A 79 -3.74 -12.47 10.70
CA ILE A 79 -3.36 -12.45 9.28
C ILE A 79 -4.06 -11.25 8.64
N VAL A 80 -3.28 -10.38 8.01
CA VAL A 80 -3.78 -9.14 7.39
C VAL A 80 -3.54 -9.16 5.89
N THR A 81 -4.36 -8.41 5.15
CA THR A 81 -4.16 -8.20 3.71
C THR A 81 -3.33 -6.95 3.51
N ILE A 82 -2.19 -7.10 2.84
CA ILE A 82 -1.30 -5.99 2.53
C ILE A 82 -1.24 -5.74 1.04
N VAL A 83 -1.00 -4.48 0.67
CA VAL A 83 -0.90 -4.03 -0.72
C VAL A 83 0.35 -3.18 -0.93
N PRO A 84 0.90 -3.14 -2.15
CA PRO A 84 1.99 -2.26 -2.50
C PRO A 84 1.53 -0.80 -2.56
N HIS A 85 2.49 0.12 -2.53
CA HIS A 85 2.24 1.56 -2.53
C HIS A 85 1.21 2.04 -3.58
N PRO A 86 1.30 1.64 -4.88
CA PRO A 86 0.41 2.17 -5.92
C PRO A 86 -1.04 1.77 -5.71
N MET A 87 -1.29 0.58 -5.18
CA MET A 87 -2.64 0.09 -4.91
C MET A 87 -3.29 0.88 -3.77
N ALA A 88 -2.54 1.12 -2.70
CA ALA A 88 -3.02 1.95 -1.60
C ALA A 88 -3.22 3.41 -2.03
N GLN A 89 -2.33 3.94 -2.87
CA GLN A 89 -2.49 5.29 -3.43
C GLN A 89 -3.73 5.38 -4.33
N GLY A 90 -3.91 4.43 -5.25
CA GLY A 90 -5.08 4.35 -6.12
C GLY A 90 -6.38 4.17 -5.34
N PHE A 91 -6.37 3.38 -4.27
CA PHE A 91 -7.49 3.24 -3.36
C PHE A 91 -7.87 4.57 -2.69
N CYS A 92 -6.90 5.30 -2.14
CA CYS A 92 -7.16 6.61 -1.55
C CYS A 92 -7.64 7.62 -2.60
N ALA A 93 -7.07 7.60 -3.81
CA ALA A 93 -7.53 8.43 -4.92
C ALA A 93 -8.98 8.14 -5.33
N PHE A 94 -9.38 6.86 -5.33
CA PHE A 94 -10.76 6.46 -5.59
C PHE A 94 -11.72 7.00 -4.52
N ILE A 95 -11.36 6.91 -3.23
CA ILE A 95 -12.15 7.51 -2.15
C ILE A 95 -12.29 9.02 -2.34
N ASP A 96 -11.19 9.69 -2.69
CA ASP A 96 -11.19 11.13 -2.93
C ASP A 96 -12.14 11.48 -4.10
N HIS A 97 -12.08 10.72 -5.20
CA HIS A 97 -12.98 10.86 -6.34
C HIS A 97 -14.46 10.72 -5.94
N GLU A 98 -14.80 9.66 -5.20
CA GLU A 98 -16.17 9.42 -4.72
C GLU A 98 -16.67 10.52 -3.77
N ASN A 99 -15.76 11.20 -3.07
CA ASN A 99 -16.06 12.35 -2.21
C ASN A 99 -16.09 13.69 -2.97
N GLY A 100 -16.00 13.68 -4.30
CA GLY A 100 -16.07 14.88 -5.14
C GLY A 100 -14.73 15.60 -5.34
N HIS A 101 -13.61 15.01 -4.93
CA HIS A 101 -12.27 15.52 -5.22
C HIS A 101 -11.78 14.99 -6.58
N VAL A 102 -12.43 15.44 -7.66
CA VAL A 102 -12.27 14.90 -9.03
C VAL A 102 -11.24 15.66 -9.86
N GLU A 103 -10.99 16.94 -9.55
CA GLU A 103 -10.17 17.81 -10.40
C GLU A 103 -8.72 17.89 -9.91
N LEU A 104 -7.81 17.45 -10.78
CA LEU A 104 -6.39 17.83 -10.71
C LEU A 104 -6.31 19.29 -11.12
N ASN A 105 -6.41 20.21 -10.17
CA ASN A 105 -6.10 21.60 -10.43
C ASN A 105 -4.60 21.69 -10.70
N GLU A 106 -4.15 21.97 -11.93
CA GLU A 106 -2.73 21.83 -12.34
C GLU A 106 -1.75 22.66 -11.49
N ASP A 107 -2.24 23.72 -10.84
CA ASP A 107 -1.49 24.62 -9.97
C ASP A 107 -1.41 24.14 -8.50
N GLU A 108 -2.23 23.17 -8.12
CA GLU A 108 -2.20 22.53 -6.81
C GLU A 108 -1.79 21.08 -7.01
N TRP A 109 -0.88 20.57 -6.18
CA TRP A 109 -0.75 19.12 -6.00
C TRP A 109 -2.03 18.61 -5.32
N ASN A 110 -3.18 18.70 -6.00
CA ASN A 110 -4.52 18.37 -5.52
C ASN A 110 -4.73 16.86 -5.59
N VAL A 111 -3.86 16.15 -4.89
CA VAL A 111 -4.23 14.86 -4.33
C VAL A 111 -5.29 15.14 -3.27
N GLY A 112 -6.45 14.49 -3.39
CA GLY A 112 -7.50 14.63 -2.40
C GLY A 112 -7.03 14.27 -0.98
N PRO A 113 -7.83 14.62 0.03
CA PRO A 113 -7.42 14.52 1.44
C PRO A 113 -7.05 13.10 1.88
N ALA A 114 -7.62 12.05 1.29
CA ALA A 114 -7.25 10.68 1.62
C ALA A 114 -5.88 10.31 1.05
N ASN A 115 -5.64 10.61 -0.23
CA ASN A 115 -4.38 10.32 -0.90
C ASN A 115 -3.23 11.10 -0.25
N LEU A 116 -3.42 12.40 0.00
CA LEU A 116 -2.41 13.22 0.67
C LEU A 116 -2.07 12.70 2.08
N ALA A 117 -3.08 12.30 2.85
CA ALA A 117 -2.87 11.74 4.19
C ALA A 117 -2.06 10.43 4.13
N TYR A 118 -2.38 9.55 3.18
CA TYR A 118 -1.65 8.30 2.98
C TYR A 118 -0.20 8.53 2.52
N VAL A 119 0.04 9.38 1.51
CA VAL A 119 1.40 9.63 0.98
C VAL A 119 2.30 10.22 2.06
N ARG A 120 1.79 11.13 2.90
CA ARG A 120 2.52 11.66 4.06
C ARG A 120 2.86 10.57 5.07
N ALA A 121 1.90 9.70 5.37
CA ALA A 121 2.12 8.59 6.30
C ALA A 121 3.15 7.57 5.77
N LEU A 122 3.12 7.28 4.47
CA LEU A 122 4.11 6.41 3.83
C LEU A 122 5.52 7.02 3.91
N ALA A 123 5.66 8.32 3.63
CA ALA A 123 6.94 9.01 3.74
C ALA A 123 7.48 8.92 5.18
N ALA A 124 6.64 9.19 6.19
CA ALA A 124 6.99 9.05 7.60
C ALA A 124 7.34 7.59 7.98
N ALA A 125 6.63 6.61 7.42
CA ALA A 125 6.92 5.19 7.63
C ALA A 125 8.28 4.81 7.05
N HIS A 126 8.62 5.30 5.86
CA HIS A 126 9.94 5.09 5.26
C HIS A 126 11.04 5.71 6.10
N GLU A 127 10.90 6.98 6.50
CA GLU A 127 11.89 7.65 7.34
C GLU A 127 12.16 6.86 8.64
N LYS A 128 11.11 6.30 9.24
CA LYS A 128 11.20 5.58 10.52
C LYS A 128 11.68 4.15 10.40
N PHE A 129 11.26 3.41 9.39
CA PHE A 129 11.38 1.94 9.36
C PHE A 129 12.25 1.38 8.23
N LEU A 130 12.30 2.08 7.10
CA LEU A 130 13.07 1.65 5.94
C LEU A 130 13.53 2.87 5.15
N PRO A 131 14.50 3.64 5.68
CA PRO A 131 14.96 4.86 5.03
C PRO A 131 15.64 4.50 3.72
N LEU A 132 15.18 5.13 2.63
CA LEU A 132 15.74 4.96 1.30
C LEU A 132 16.54 6.21 0.93
N GLY A 133 17.77 6.00 0.44
CA GLY A 133 18.51 7.06 -0.25
C GLY A 133 17.86 7.38 -1.60
N PHE A 134 18.29 8.47 -2.24
CA PHE A 134 17.73 8.92 -3.54
C PHE A 134 17.73 7.80 -4.60
N GLU A 135 18.81 7.03 -4.71
CA GLU A 135 18.90 5.89 -5.62
C GLU A 135 17.88 4.78 -5.27
N GLY A 136 17.67 4.52 -3.98
CA GLY A 136 16.68 3.56 -3.51
C GLY A 136 15.24 4.00 -3.81
N ILE A 137 14.94 5.29 -3.65
CA ILE A 137 13.64 5.86 -4.03
C ILE A 137 13.42 5.74 -5.54
N ALA A 138 14.43 6.11 -6.34
CA ALA A 138 14.34 6.00 -7.80
C ALA A 138 14.16 4.55 -8.28
N ALA A 139 14.83 3.59 -7.62
CA ALA A 139 14.67 2.17 -7.90
C ALA A 139 13.27 1.67 -7.52
N ALA A 140 12.79 2.00 -6.30
CA ALA A 140 11.45 1.65 -5.84
C ALA A 140 10.36 2.24 -6.75
N TYR A 141 10.54 3.48 -7.22
CA TYR A 141 9.59 4.11 -8.14
C TYR A 141 9.50 3.40 -9.51
N ARG A 142 10.58 2.80 -9.99
CA ARG A 142 10.57 2.00 -11.23
C ARG A 142 9.98 0.59 -11.01
N ASN A 143 9.92 0.15 -9.77
CA ASN A 143 9.58 -1.22 -9.43
C ASN A 143 8.44 -1.33 -8.41
N GLN A 144 7.50 -0.39 -8.47
CA GLN A 144 6.41 -0.34 -7.50
C GLN A 144 5.62 -1.65 -7.53
N GLY A 145 5.54 -2.34 -6.39
CA GLY A 145 4.89 -3.65 -6.24
C GLY A 145 5.59 -4.85 -6.87
N GLY A 146 6.73 -4.66 -7.52
CA GLY A 146 7.57 -5.72 -8.09
C GLY A 146 6.77 -6.76 -8.90
N PRO A 147 7.07 -8.07 -8.71
CA PRO A 147 6.38 -9.16 -9.42
C PRO A 147 4.86 -9.19 -9.27
N TYR A 148 4.31 -8.54 -8.25
CA TYR A 148 2.86 -8.51 -8.01
C TYR A 148 2.12 -7.56 -8.96
N LEU A 149 2.83 -6.63 -9.61
CA LEU A 149 2.28 -5.68 -10.59
C LEU A 149 2.85 -5.85 -12.00
N GLU A 150 3.76 -6.79 -12.25
CA GLU A 150 4.32 -7.03 -13.59
C GLU A 150 3.29 -7.46 -14.65
N GLY A 151 2.17 -8.08 -14.23
CA GLY A 151 1.08 -8.47 -15.14
C GLY A 151 0.10 -7.34 -15.50
N GLU A 152 0.25 -6.16 -14.90
CA GLU A 152 -0.64 -4.99 -15.05
C GLU A 152 0.08 -3.83 -15.77
N ARG A 153 1.29 -4.07 -16.33
CA ARG A 153 2.11 -3.10 -17.08
C ARG A 153 1.93 -3.19 -18.59
#